data_AF-A0A9P6JCI1-F1
#
_entry.id   AF-A0A9P6JCI1-F1
#
_cell.length_a   1.000
_cell.length_b   1.000
_cell.length_c   1.000
_cell.angle_alpha   90.00
_cell.angle_beta   90.00
_cell.angle_gamma   90.00
#
_symmetry.space_group_name_H-M   'P 1'
#
loop_
_entity.id
_entity.type
_entity.pdbx_description
1 polymer ?
#
loop_
_entity_poly.entity_id
_entity_poly.type
_entity_poly.pdbx_seq_one_letter_code
_entity_poly.pdbx_strand_id
1 'polypeptide(L)'
;MYGEHFKGPVLDVINSGHRYDPILEMMSNGRVESMSLEYFDNLFQKMDIHSMRMASRLQKLILGSQSCLYTRLFKSTVTKLLERCPSLVQLHISVFNLDDVFEDLTEMLPILPRLEKLILRRDNNYIAIEVFQSKIQA
;
A
#
# COMPACT_ATOMS: atom_id res chain seq x y z
N MET A 1 20.32 41.24 -7.45
CA MET A 1 20.00 39.92 -8.00
C MET A 1 18.53 39.93 -8.40
N TYR A 2 18.25 39.85 -9.69
CA TYR A 2 16.89 39.83 -10.25
C TYR A 2 16.32 38.42 -10.11
N GLY A 3 15.24 38.30 -9.35
CA GLY A 3 14.52 37.05 -9.13
C GLY A 3 13.49 36.81 -10.22
N GLU A 4 13.90 36.20 -11.32
CA GLU A 4 12.98 35.72 -12.34
C GLU A 4 13.34 34.26 -12.68
N HIS A 5 12.36 33.38 -12.52
CA HIS A 5 12.34 31.93 -12.80
C HIS A 5 12.78 30.99 -11.67
N PHE A 6 11.78 30.55 -10.88
CA PHE A 6 11.84 29.28 -10.15
C PHE A 6 11.45 28.14 -11.11
N LYS A 7 12.43 27.36 -11.57
CA LYS A 7 12.26 26.29 -12.57
C LYS A 7 11.82 24.97 -11.91
N GLY A 8 10.62 24.95 -11.31
CA GLY A 8 10.02 23.76 -10.68
C GLY A 8 10.81 23.23 -9.45
N PRO A 9 10.22 22.33 -8.63
CA PRO A 9 10.94 21.81 -7.48
C PRO A 9 12.13 20.98 -7.95
N VAL A 10 13.29 21.25 -7.35
CA VAL A 10 14.56 20.55 -7.58
C VAL A 10 14.30 19.06 -7.45
N LEU A 11 14.54 18.30 -8.52
CA LEU A 11 14.65 16.84 -8.44
C LEU A 11 15.65 16.54 -7.33
N ASP A 12 15.21 15.85 -6.29
CA ASP A 12 16.01 15.73 -5.09
C ASP A 12 17.23 14.86 -5.40
N VAL A 13 18.42 15.48 -5.42
CA VAL A 13 19.69 14.81 -5.74
C VAL A 13 19.97 13.70 -4.72
N ILE A 14 19.41 13.83 -3.51
CA ILE A 14 19.51 12.86 -2.43
C ILE A 14 18.60 11.65 -2.70
N ASN A 15 17.48 11.84 -3.41
CA ASN A 15 16.51 10.80 -3.75
C ASN A 15 16.64 10.37 -5.22
N SER A 16 17.86 10.36 -5.76
CA SER A 16 18.16 9.86 -7.12
C SER A 16 17.34 10.52 -8.23
N GLY A 17 16.87 11.75 -8.01
CA GLY A 17 16.04 12.47 -8.96
C GLY A 17 14.56 12.10 -8.94
N HIS A 18 14.07 11.36 -7.93
CA HIS A 18 12.64 11.13 -7.73
C HIS A 18 11.97 12.30 -7.00
N ARG A 19 10.67 12.53 -7.25
CA ARG A 19 9.88 13.47 -6.45
C ARG A 19 9.76 12.93 -5.04
N TYR A 20 10.05 13.77 -4.05
CA TYR A 20 9.85 13.46 -2.65
C TYR A 20 8.39 13.06 -2.38
N ASP A 21 8.17 11.81 -1.97
CA ASP A 21 6.88 11.30 -1.53
C ASP A 21 6.93 11.02 -0.02
N PRO A 22 6.41 11.93 0.82
CA PRO A 22 6.51 11.81 2.28
C PRO A 22 5.81 10.57 2.82
N ILE A 23 4.80 10.04 2.11
CA ILE A 23 4.07 8.85 2.56
C ILE A 23 4.96 7.62 2.38
N LEU A 24 5.59 7.48 1.21
CA LEU A 24 6.51 6.38 0.95
C LEU A 24 7.72 6.41 1.89
N GLU A 25 8.32 7.58 2.11
CA GLU A 25 9.43 7.73 3.06
C GLU A 25 9.02 7.35 4.49
N MET A 26 7.81 7.72 4.90
CA MET A 26 7.28 7.37 6.22
C MET A 26 7.08 5.86 6.37
N MET A 27 6.53 5.19 5.35
CA MET A 27 6.41 3.72 5.33
C MET A 27 7.78 3.04 5.39
N SER A 28 8.76 3.60 4.69
CA SER A 28 10.11 3.06 4.58
C SER A 28 11.04 3.42 5.75
N ASN A 29 10.62 4.24 6.73
CA ASN A 29 11.53 4.76 7.76
C ASN A 29 12.02 3.72 8.79
N GLY A 30 11.57 2.46 8.70
CA GLY A 30 11.99 1.36 9.58
C GLY A 30 11.56 1.52 11.04
N ARG A 31 10.63 2.41 11.34
CA ARG A 31 10.05 2.62 12.68
C ARG A 31 8.54 2.48 12.69
N VAL A 32 7.88 2.69 11.55
CA VAL A 32 6.43 2.54 11.44
C VAL A 32 6.05 1.06 11.40
N GLU A 33 5.26 0.65 12.38
CA GLU A 33 4.71 -0.71 12.49
C GLU A 33 3.24 -0.80 12.06
N SER A 34 2.53 0.33 12.09
CA SER A 34 1.15 0.44 11.61
C SER A 34 0.93 1.71 10.81
N MET A 35 0.25 1.60 9.68
CA MET A 35 -0.15 2.73 8.86
C MET A 35 -1.60 2.58 8.36
N SER A 36 -2.30 3.70 8.27
CA SER A 36 -3.62 3.81 7.67
C SER A 36 -3.60 4.83 6.53
N LEU A 37 -3.99 4.39 5.34
CA LEU A 37 -4.10 5.18 4.13
C LEU A 37 -5.56 5.10 3.66
N GLU A 38 -6.41 5.93 4.26
CA GLU A 38 -7.85 6.00 3.97
C GLU A 38 -8.19 7.26 3.19
N TYR A 39 -9.18 7.17 2.30
CA TYR A 39 -9.75 8.30 1.55
C TYR A 39 -8.79 8.95 0.53
N PHE A 40 -7.91 8.13 -0.04
CA PHE A 40 -6.87 8.56 -0.96
C PHE A 40 -7.09 8.06 -2.39
N ASP A 41 -8.17 8.50 -3.02
CA ASP A 41 -8.64 8.05 -4.34
C ASP A 41 -7.57 8.14 -5.46
N ASN A 42 -6.63 9.07 -5.33
CA ASN A 42 -5.58 9.33 -6.31
C ASN A 42 -4.17 9.00 -5.83
N LEU A 43 -4.00 8.51 -4.60
CA LEU A 43 -2.66 8.28 -4.04
C LEU A 43 -1.92 7.21 -4.83
N PHE A 44 -2.58 6.08 -5.12
CA PHE A 44 -2.00 4.99 -5.90
C PHE A 44 -1.68 5.35 -7.36
N GLN A 45 -2.29 6.40 -7.90
CA GLN A 45 -1.95 6.91 -9.24
C GLN A 45 -0.74 7.85 -9.22
N LYS A 46 -0.45 8.45 -8.05
CA LYS A 46 0.59 9.47 -7.89
C LYS A 46 1.84 8.95 -7.18
N MET A 47 1.73 7.85 -6.42
CA MET A 47 2.84 7.22 -5.73
C MET A 47 3.79 6.55 -6.73
N ASP A 48 5.06 6.95 -6.67
CA ASP A 48 6.13 6.23 -7.34
C ASP A 48 6.58 5.05 -6.48
N ILE A 49 5.79 3.98 -6.44
CA ILE A 49 6.09 2.78 -5.63
C ILE A 49 7.43 2.14 -6.02
N HIS A 50 7.93 2.38 -7.22
CA HIS A 50 9.24 1.88 -7.62
C HIS A 50 10.38 2.49 -6.80
N SER A 51 10.20 3.73 -6.32
CA SER A 51 11.14 4.42 -5.42
C SER A 51 11.00 4.01 -3.95
N MET A 52 9.91 3.31 -3.57
CA MET A 52 9.65 2.90 -2.20
C MET A 52 10.67 1.84 -1.74
N ARG A 53 11.35 2.13 -0.63
CA ARG A 53 12.23 1.16 0.05
C ARG A 53 11.40 0.17 0.86
N MET A 54 12.00 -0.97 1.20
CA MET A 54 11.35 -2.00 2.00
C MET A 54 10.81 -1.48 3.34
N ALA A 55 9.52 -1.64 3.58
CA ALA A 55 8.85 -1.37 4.85
C ALA A 55 8.93 -2.62 5.75
N SER A 56 10.15 -3.04 6.10
CA SER A 56 10.43 -4.32 6.77
C SER A 56 9.86 -4.46 8.18
N ARG A 57 9.36 -3.38 8.78
CA ARG A 57 8.74 -3.39 10.10
C ARG A 57 7.24 -3.10 10.09
N LEU A 58 6.67 -2.78 8.93
CA LEU A 58 5.24 -2.54 8.82
C LEU A 58 4.49 -3.86 8.99
N GLN A 59 3.74 -3.98 10.07
CA GLN A 59 2.98 -5.17 10.45
C GLN A 59 1.48 -5.00 10.19
N LYS A 60 0.97 -3.77 10.27
CA LYS A 60 -0.44 -3.47 10.03
C LYS A 60 -0.60 -2.37 8.98
N LEU A 61 -1.35 -2.67 7.93
CA LEU A 61 -1.67 -1.72 6.87
C LEU A 61 -3.17 -1.66 6.68
N ILE A 62 -3.72 -0.46 6.71
CA ILE A 62 -5.11 -0.18 6.39
C ILE A 62 -5.14 0.62 5.09
N LEU A 63 -5.83 0.11 4.08
CA LEU A 63 -6.04 0.76 2.80
C LEU A 63 -7.53 1.02 2.63
N GLY A 64 -7.91 2.26 2.31
CA GLY A 64 -9.29 2.61 2.02
C GLY A 64 -9.40 3.70 0.97
N SER A 65 -10.38 3.55 0.07
CA SER A 65 -10.70 4.51 -0.99
C SER A 65 -12.17 4.91 -0.86
N GLN A 66 -12.52 6.18 -1.13
CA GLN A 66 -13.93 6.59 -1.23
C GLN A 66 -14.49 6.28 -2.61
N SER A 67 -13.64 6.41 -3.63
CA SER A 67 -13.98 6.16 -5.01
C SER A 67 -13.84 4.67 -5.35
N CYS A 68 -14.85 4.15 -6.03
CA CYS A 68 -15.13 2.73 -6.30
C CYS A 68 -14.14 2.07 -7.28
N LEU A 69 -12.96 2.63 -7.50
CA LEU A 69 -12.10 2.24 -8.61
C LEU A 69 -11.03 1.26 -8.14
N TYR A 70 -11.48 0.05 -7.79
CA TYR A 70 -10.64 -1.15 -7.92
C TYR A 70 -10.38 -1.38 -9.42
N THR A 71 -9.58 -0.49 -10.00
CA THR A 71 -9.15 -0.57 -11.39
C THR A 71 -7.96 -1.52 -11.47
N ARG A 72 -7.67 -2.06 -12.66
CA ARG A 72 -6.44 -2.84 -12.87
C ARG A 72 -5.16 -2.11 -12.41
N LEU A 73 -5.17 -0.77 -12.48
CA LEU A 73 -4.09 0.07 -11.96
C LEU A 73 -3.99 -0.01 -10.43
N PHE A 74 -5.13 0.01 -9.72
CA PHE A 74 -5.17 -0.18 -8.27
C PHE A 74 -4.58 -1.55 -7.87
N LYS A 75 -4.99 -2.63 -8.55
CA LYS A 75 -4.44 -3.98 -8.32
C LYS A 75 -2.92 -3.97 -8.43
N SER A 76 -2.37 -3.56 -9.58
CA SER A 76 -0.93 -3.59 -9.82
C SER A 76 -0.15 -2.75 -8.80
N THR A 77 -0.67 -1.57 -8.46
CA THR A 77 -0.01 -0.68 -7.50
C THR A 77 -0.07 -1.26 -6.08
N VAL A 78 -1.21 -1.79 -5.65
CA VAL A 78 -1.34 -2.45 -4.33
C VAL A 78 -0.47 -3.69 -4.25
N THR A 79 -0.44 -4.53 -5.28
CA THR A 79 0.48 -5.68 -5.36
C THR A 79 1.92 -5.25 -5.12
N LYS A 80 2.41 -4.24 -5.86
CA LYS A 80 3.76 -3.69 -5.69
C LYS A 80 3.99 -3.11 -4.29
N LEU A 81 2.98 -2.45 -3.71
CA LEU A 81 3.07 -1.95 -2.33
C LEU A 81 3.27 -3.09 -1.33
N LEU A 82 2.48 -4.16 -1.48
CA LEU A 82 2.49 -5.33 -0.61
C LEU A 82 3.80 -6.11 -0.73
N GLU A 83 4.39 -6.19 -1.92
CA GLU A 83 5.75 -6.73 -2.13
C GLU A 83 6.82 -5.98 -1.31
N ARG A 84 6.61 -4.69 -1.02
CA ARG A 84 7.50 -3.88 -0.15
C ARG A 84 7.24 -4.06 1.34
N CYS A 85 6.24 -4.85 1.74
CA CYS A 85 5.79 -5.01 3.14
C CYS A 85 5.88 -6.48 3.61
N PRO A 86 7.08 -7.10 3.67
CA PRO A 86 7.24 -8.53 3.91
C PRO A 86 6.90 -8.97 5.33
N SER A 87 6.83 -8.02 6.27
CA SER A 87 6.49 -8.27 7.68
C SER A 87 5.01 -8.04 7.99
N LEU A 88 4.17 -7.85 6.97
CA LEU A 88 2.77 -7.53 7.16
C LEU A 88 2.02 -8.74 7.76
N VAL A 89 1.39 -8.51 8.90
CA VAL A 89 0.60 -9.49 9.67
C VAL A 89 -0.89 -9.21 9.53
N GLN A 90 -1.27 -7.93 9.43
CA GLN A 90 -2.65 -7.48 9.34
C GLN A 90 -2.83 -6.55 8.14
N LEU A 91 -3.76 -6.91 7.25
CA LEU A 91 -4.14 -6.10 6.10
C LEU A 91 -5.62 -5.80 6.19
N HIS A 92 -5.97 -4.52 6.20
CA HIS A 92 -7.36 -4.07 6.14
C HIS A 92 -7.57 -3.38 4.80
N ILE A 93 -8.58 -3.80 4.06
CA ILE A 93 -8.93 -3.20 2.78
C ILE A 93 -10.39 -2.79 2.83
N SER A 94 -10.64 -1.51 2.66
CA SER A 94 -12.00 -0.98 2.49
C SER A 94 -12.34 -0.98 1.01
N VAL A 95 -13.38 -1.73 0.65
CA VAL A 95 -13.83 -1.91 -0.74
C VAL A 95 -15.32 -1.59 -0.84
N PHE A 96 -15.72 -1.09 -2.00
CA PHE A 96 -17.13 -0.81 -2.29
C PHE A 96 -17.88 -2.08 -2.70
N ASN A 97 -17.22 -2.92 -3.51
CA ASN A 97 -17.71 -4.21 -3.95
C ASN A 97 -16.70 -5.29 -3.58
N LEU A 98 -17.11 -6.29 -2.81
CA LEU A 98 -16.24 -7.38 -2.38
C LEU A 98 -15.95 -8.36 -3.53
N ASP A 99 -16.93 -8.56 -4.41
CA ASP A 99 -16.85 -9.57 -5.48
C ASP A 99 -15.76 -9.22 -6.49
N ASP A 100 -15.61 -7.93 -6.81
CA ASP A 100 -14.61 -7.43 -7.76
C ASP A 100 -13.16 -7.57 -7.24
N VAL A 101 -13.00 -7.75 -5.93
CA VAL A 101 -11.72 -7.69 -5.24
C VAL A 101 -11.29 -9.06 -4.73
N PHE A 102 -12.23 -9.97 -4.54
CA PHE A 102 -11.95 -11.27 -3.92
C PHE A 102 -10.94 -12.09 -4.72
N GLU A 103 -11.10 -12.20 -6.03
CA GLU A 103 -10.17 -12.91 -6.92
C GLU A 103 -8.77 -12.27 -6.87
N ASP A 104 -8.70 -10.94 -6.99
CA ASP A 104 -7.45 -10.19 -6.90
C ASP A 104 -6.73 -10.37 -5.56
N LEU A 105 -7.49 -10.43 -4.46
CA LEU A 105 -6.93 -10.67 -3.13
C LEU A 105 -6.34 -12.06 -3.03
N THR A 106 -7.04 -13.09 -3.54
CA THR A 106 -6.53 -14.47 -3.50
C THR A 106 -5.20 -14.60 -4.24
N GLU A 107 -4.99 -13.84 -5.32
CA GLU A 107 -3.70 -13.78 -6.02
C GLU A 107 -2.62 -13.01 -5.25
N MET A 108 -2.99 -12.02 -4.42
CA MET A 108 -2.04 -11.25 -3.61
C MET A 108 -1.62 -11.97 -2.33
N LEU A 109 -2.44 -12.88 -1.79
CA LEU A 109 -2.15 -13.58 -0.53
C LEU A 109 -0.78 -14.28 -0.48
N PRO A 110 -0.31 -14.98 -1.55
CA PRO A 110 1.02 -15.60 -1.57
C PRO A 110 2.19 -14.62 -1.39
N ILE A 111 2.00 -13.33 -1.70
CA ILE A 111 3.02 -12.27 -1.60
C ILE A 111 3.25 -11.88 -0.13
N LEU A 112 2.30 -12.19 0.75
CA LEU A 112 2.31 -11.80 2.15
C LEU A 112 2.51 -13.03 3.05
N PRO A 113 3.74 -13.55 3.17
CA PRO A 113 4.02 -14.84 3.84
C PRO A 113 3.82 -14.83 5.36
N ARG A 114 3.50 -13.67 5.93
CA ARG A 114 3.27 -13.49 7.37
C ARG A 114 1.87 -12.98 7.68
N LEU A 115 1.00 -12.89 6.68
CA LEU A 115 -0.35 -12.37 6.87
C LEU A 115 -1.17 -13.37 7.68
N GLU A 116 -1.61 -12.95 8.85
CA GLU A 116 -2.47 -13.72 9.75
C GLU A 116 -3.92 -13.24 9.66
N LYS A 117 -4.13 -11.96 9.36
CA LYS A 117 -5.47 -11.36 9.36
C LYS A 117 -5.70 -10.47 8.14
N LEU A 118 -6.72 -10.82 7.36
CA LEU A 118 -7.27 -9.99 6.30
C LEU A 118 -8.64 -9.47 6.73
N ILE A 119 -8.81 -8.15 6.78
CA ILE A 119 -10.10 -7.53 7.11
C ILE A 119 -10.60 -6.79 5.89
N LEU A 120 -11.76 -7.20 5.40
CA LEU A 120 -12.45 -6.54 4.31
C LEU A 120 -13.59 -5.71 4.89
N ARG A 121 -13.58 -4.40 4.62
CA ARG A 121 -14.62 -3.48 5.07
C ARG A 121 -15.46 -3.06 3.87
N ARG A 122 -16.78 -3.14 4.00
CA ARG A 122 -17.75 -2.59 3.05
C ARG A 122 -18.77 -1.76 3.83
N ASP A 123 -18.78 -0.44 3.62
CA ASP A 123 -19.60 0.51 4.39
C ASP A 123 -19.40 0.36 5.92
N ASN A 124 -20.47 -0.03 6.62
CA ASN A 124 -20.48 -0.31 8.06
C ASN A 124 -20.30 -1.80 8.40
N ASN A 125 -20.14 -2.66 7.39
CA ASN A 125 -19.95 -4.10 7.56
C ASN A 125 -18.47 -4.47 7.46
N TYR A 126 -18.06 -5.42 8.30
CA TYR A 126 -16.70 -5.94 8.36
C TYR A 126 -16.73 -7.45 8.22
N ILE A 127 -15.90 -7.96 7.31
CA ILE A 127 -15.62 -9.38 7.18
C ILE A 127 -14.16 -9.55 7.58
N ALA A 128 -13.93 -10.21 8.72
CA ALA A 128 -12.59 -10.60 9.14
C ALA A 128 -12.33 -12.04 8.70
N ILE A 129 -11.28 -12.24 7.94
CA ILE A 129 -10.81 -13.52 7.47
C ILE A 129 -9.48 -13.80 8.18
N GLU A 130 -9.46 -14.85 8.99
CA GLU A 130 -8.21 -15.38 9.53
C GLU A 130 -7.52 -16.20 8.44
N VAL A 131 -6.33 -15.74 8.04
CA VAL A 131 -5.57 -16.37 6.97
C VAL A 131 -4.63 -17.36 7.61
N PHE A 132 -5.01 -18.64 7.57
CA PHE A 132 -4.13 -19.72 7.99
C PHE A 132 -3.18 -20.06 6.84
N GLN A 133 -2.05 -19.38 6.79
CA GLN A 133 -0.95 -19.84 5.93
C GLN A 133 -0.35 -21.08 6.60
N SER A 134 -0.79 -22.26 6.14
CA SER A 134 -0.17 -23.52 6.50
C SER A 134 1.31 -23.42 6.15
N LYS A 135 2.17 -23.48 7.17
CA LYS A 135 3.61 -23.62 6.98
C LYS A 135 3.84 -24.96 6.27
N ILE A 136 3.83 -24.96 4.94
CA ILE A 136 4.40 -26.05 4.16
C ILE A 136 5.91 -25.88 4.35
N GLN A 137 6.42 -26.47 5.42
CA GLN A 137 7.85 -26.72 5.58
C GLN A 137 8.24 -27.69 4.47
N ALA A 138 8.95 -27.18 3.47
CA ALA A 138 9.77 -27.99 2.57
C ALA A 138 11.16 -28.17 3.20
#